data_AF-A0A4S3TPH4-F1
#
_entry.id   AF-A0A4S3TPH4-F1
#
_cell.length_a   1.000
_cell.length_b   1.000
_cell.length_c   1.000
_cell.angle_alpha   90.00
_cell.angle_beta   90.00
_cell.angle_gamma   90.00
#
_symmetry.space_group_name_H-M   'P 1'
#
loop_
_entity.id
_entity.type
_entity.pdbx_description
1 polymer ?
#
loop_
_entity_poly.entity_id
_entity_poly.type
_entity_poly.pdbx_seq_one_letter_code
_entity_poly.pdbx_strand_id
1 'polypeptide(L)'
;MPSTLHITVGDRESAREDALEVARAIDSADSPDDIGESMPDHLDGRSVLQFGSYDDLHEHLSPLRLELIQAIVETEPSSIREAARLVDRDVSDVHADLQRLEMLEVVAFEDGGRGGATIPIVPYERIEMHIEYPLVDDDVDTDAAASAD
;
A
#
# COMPACT_ATOMS: atom_id res chain seq x y z
N MET A 1 4.24 -11.24 14.52
CA MET A 1 4.46 -11.79 13.16
C MET A 1 5.08 -10.67 12.36
N PRO A 2 6.08 -10.94 11.49
CA PRO A 2 6.48 -10.01 10.45
C PRO A 2 5.25 -9.43 9.76
N SER A 3 5.06 -8.12 9.77
CA SER A 3 3.99 -7.47 9.02
C SER A 3 4.36 -7.51 7.54
N THR A 4 3.46 -8.06 6.72
CA THR A 4 3.62 -8.11 5.25
C THR A 4 2.61 -7.17 4.62
N LEU A 5 3.08 -6.26 3.77
CA LEU A 5 2.21 -5.43 2.93
C LEU A 5 1.88 -6.22 1.65
N HIS A 6 0.62 -6.53 1.44
CA HIS A 6 0.15 -7.13 0.20
C HIS A 6 -0.28 -6.04 -0.77
N ILE A 7 0.26 -6.07 -1.97
CA ILE A 7 -0.09 -5.13 -3.04
C ILE A 7 -0.80 -5.90 -4.14
N THR A 8 -2.00 -5.45 -4.51
CA THR A 8 -2.75 -6.04 -5.62
C THR A 8 -2.92 -5.03 -6.76
N VAL A 9 -2.83 -5.52 -8.00
CA VAL A 9 -3.01 -4.70 -9.21
C VAL A 9 -3.99 -5.39 -10.14
N GLY A 10 -5.00 -4.66 -10.63
CA GLY A 10 -5.96 -5.15 -11.63
C GLY A 10 -7.07 -6.04 -11.07
N ASP A 11 -6.84 -6.65 -9.90
CA ASP A 11 -7.75 -7.58 -9.23
C ASP A 11 -8.91 -6.87 -8.51
N ARG A 12 -9.82 -6.27 -9.30
CA ARG A 12 -10.99 -5.55 -8.77
C ARG A 12 -12.07 -6.47 -8.22
N GLU A 13 -12.16 -7.69 -8.75
CA GLU A 13 -13.17 -8.66 -8.31
C GLU A 13 -12.84 -9.19 -6.93
N SER A 14 -11.61 -9.66 -6.68
CA SER A 14 -11.25 -10.16 -5.36
C SER A 14 -11.28 -9.05 -4.30
N ALA A 15 -10.82 -7.83 -4.65
CA ALA A 15 -10.93 -6.70 -3.71
C ALA A 15 -12.38 -6.33 -3.38
N ARG A 16 -13.31 -6.50 -4.34
CA ARG A 16 -14.74 -6.31 -4.09
C ARG A 16 -15.28 -7.43 -3.20
N GLU A 17 -14.86 -8.67 -3.41
CA GLU A 17 -15.26 -9.79 -2.56
C GLU A 17 -14.76 -9.60 -1.12
N ASP A 18 -13.49 -9.25 -0.93
CA ASP A 18 -12.90 -8.92 0.36
C ASP A 18 -13.70 -7.81 1.07
N ALA A 19 -14.01 -6.72 0.36
CA ALA A 19 -14.79 -5.61 0.92
C ALA A 19 -16.21 -6.03 1.33
N LEU A 20 -16.85 -6.92 0.56
CA LEU A 20 -18.17 -7.46 0.90
C LEU A 20 -18.09 -8.39 2.12
N GLU A 21 -17.01 -9.15 2.27
CA GLU A 21 -16.80 -10.00 3.43
C GLU A 21 -16.58 -9.18 4.70
N VAL A 22 -15.80 -8.10 4.61
CA VAL A 22 -15.64 -7.12 5.70
C VAL A 22 -16.98 -6.49 6.08
N ALA A 23 -17.77 -6.05 5.09
CA ALA A 23 -19.09 -5.47 5.37
C ALA A 23 -20.02 -6.48 6.09
N ARG A 24 -20.00 -7.76 5.68
CA ARG A 24 -20.77 -8.82 6.34
C ARG A 24 -20.30 -9.07 7.77
N ALA A 25 -18.99 -9.03 8.02
CA ALA A 25 -18.44 -9.17 9.37
C ALA A 25 -18.91 -8.03 10.27
N ILE A 26 -18.91 -6.79 9.77
CA ILE A 26 -19.42 -5.62 10.49
C ILE A 26 -20.92 -5.75 10.76
N ASP A 27 -21.72 -6.13 9.75
CA ASP A 27 -23.18 -6.29 9.90
C ASP A 27 -23.57 -7.41 10.88
N SER A 28 -22.68 -8.40 11.05
CA SER A 28 -22.90 -9.55 11.93
C SER A 28 -22.41 -9.32 13.36
N ALA A 29 -21.56 -8.31 13.58
CA ALA A 29 -21.00 -8.01 14.89
C ALA A 29 -22.02 -7.27 15.77
N ASP A 30 -22.19 -7.74 17.01
CA ASP A 30 -23.09 -7.11 17.99
C ASP A 30 -22.50 -5.81 18.55
N SER A 31 -21.18 -5.69 18.63
CA SER A 31 -20.44 -4.50 19.08
C SER A 31 -19.14 -4.28 18.28
N PRO A 32 -18.58 -3.05 18.26
CA PRO A 32 -17.33 -2.75 17.53
C PRO A 32 -16.14 -3.61 17.96
N ASP A 33 -16.10 -4.03 19.22
CA ASP A 33 -15.07 -4.90 19.77
C ASP A 33 -15.15 -6.33 19.21
N ASP A 34 -16.33 -6.77 18.75
CA ASP A 34 -16.58 -8.11 18.20
C ASP A 34 -16.27 -8.21 16.70
N ILE A 35 -16.07 -7.07 16.02
CA ILE A 35 -15.78 -7.03 14.57
C ILE A 35 -14.50 -7.83 14.31
N GLY A 36 -13.45 -7.62 15.11
CA GLY A 36 -12.19 -8.35 14.96
C GLY A 36 -12.34 -9.86 15.10
N GLU A 37 -13.26 -10.33 15.96
CA GLU A 37 -13.54 -11.76 16.13
C GLU A 37 -14.36 -12.36 14.97
N SER A 38 -15.10 -11.50 14.27
CA SER A 38 -15.93 -11.87 13.11
C SER A 38 -15.21 -11.69 11.78
N MET A 39 -14.01 -11.08 11.78
CA MET A 39 -13.19 -10.92 10.59
C MET A 39 -12.70 -12.29 10.11
N PRO A 40 -12.67 -12.52 8.79
CA PRO A 40 -12.06 -13.72 8.24
C PRO A 40 -10.58 -13.81 8.62
N ASP A 41 -10.10 -14.99 8.98
CA ASP A 41 -8.69 -15.23 9.37
C ASP A 41 -7.67 -14.71 8.33
N HIS A 42 -8.06 -14.67 7.05
CA HIS A 42 -7.20 -14.23 5.96
C HIS A 42 -7.21 -12.71 5.73
N LEU A 43 -8.12 -11.97 6.39
CA LEU A 43 -8.20 -10.51 6.37
C LEU A 43 -7.76 -9.89 7.70
N ASP A 44 -7.79 -10.65 8.79
CA ASP A 44 -7.35 -10.16 10.11
C ASP A 44 -5.85 -9.82 10.10
N GLY A 45 -5.52 -8.59 10.53
CA GLY A 45 -4.15 -8.08 10.57
C GLY A 45 -3.44 -7.92 9.22
N ARG A 46 -4.15 -8.08 8.09
CA ARG A 46 -3.57 -7.98 6.74
C ARG A 46 -3.55 -6.52 6.27
N SER A 47 -2.37 -5.98 5.98
CA SER A 47 -2.24 -4.69 5.30
C SER A 47 -2.29 -4.90 3.79
N VAL A 48 -3.29 -4.31 3.13
CA VAL A 48 -3.50 -4.43 1.68
C VAL A 48 -3.50 -3.05 1.04
N LEU A 49 -2.74 -2.90 -0.05
CA LEU A 49 -2.73 -1.71 -0.89
C LEU A 49 -3.10 -2.10 -2.33
N GLN A 50 -4.15 -1.50 -2.87
CA GLN A 50 -4.65 -1.83 -4.20
C GLN A 50 -4.35 -0.72 -5.22
N PHE A 51 -3.91 -1.12 -6.41
CA PHE A 51 -3.78 -0.27 -7.58
C PHE A 51 -4.74 -0.70 -8.70
N GLY A 52 -5.29 0.29 -9.41
CA GLY A 52 -6.23 0.04 -10.51
C GLY A 52 -5.54 -0.58 -11.74
N SER A 53 -4.29 -0.22 -11.97
CA SER A 53 -3.47 -0.68 -13.10
C SER A 53 -1.98 -0.76 -12.73
N TYR A 54 -1.21 -1.43 -13.59
CA TYR A 54 0.25 -1.46 -13.43
C TYR A 54 0.89 -0.08 -13.58
N ASP A 55 0.32 0.78 -14.42
CA ASP A 55 0.79 2.15 -14.59
C ASP A 55 0.59 2.96 -13.31
N ASP A 56 -0.56 2.79 -12.62
CA ASP A 56 -0.79 3.39 -11.30
C ASP A 56 0.22 2.88 -10.27
N LEU A 57 0.45 1.56 -10.22
CA LEU A 57 1.48 0.96 -9.35
C LEU A 57 2.84 1.60 -9.64
N HIS A 58 3.24 1.69 -10.90
CA HIS A 58 4.55 2.22 -11.27
C HIS A 58 4.66 3.73 -10.98
N GLU A 59 3.59 4.49 -11.19
CA GLU A 59 3.52 5.92 -10.84
C GLU A 59 3.69 6.17 -9.34
N HIS A 60 3.25 5.23 -8.49
CA HIS A 60 3.21 5.39 -7.03
C HIS A 60 4.27 4.60 -6.26
N LEU A 61 4.77 3.51 -6.82
CA LEU A 61 5.81 2.62 -6.28
C LEU A 61 6.82 2.29 -7.38
N SER A 62 7.50 3.33 -7.86
CA SER A 62 8.53 3.19 -8.88
C SER A 62 9.70 2.37 -8.35
N PRO A 63 10.56 1.81 -9.24
CA PRO A 63 11.77 1.12 -8.82
C PRO A 63 12.63 1.93 -7.83
N LEU A 64 12.81 3.23 -8.07
CA LEU A 64 13.57 4.12 -7.18
C LEU A 64 12.92 4.29 -5.79
N ARG A 65 11.60 4.21 -5.69
CA ARG A 65 10.90 4.24 -4.39
C ARG A 65 11.01 2.90 -3.68
N LEU A 66 10.97 1.78 -4.40
CA LEU A 66 11.22 0.46 -3.82
C LEU A 66 12.66 0.34 -3.30
N GLU A 67 13.63 0.89 -4.03
CA GLU A 67 15.03 1.01 -3.57
C GLU A 67 15.13 1.86 -2.30
N LEU A 68 14.41 2.99 -2.24
CA LEU A 68 14.37 3.85 -1.06
C LEU A 68 13.77 3.13 0.16
N ILE A 69 12.67 2.38 -0.03
CA ILE A 69 12.04 1.56 1.02
C ILE A 69 13.04 0.52 1.54
N GLN A 70 13.71 -0.20 0.65
CA GLN A 70 14.74 -1.18 1.03
C GLN A 70 15.88 -0.53 1.81
N ALA A 71 16.41 0.59 1.32
CA ALA A 71 17.47 1.32 2.00
C ALA A 71 17.06 1.75 3.42
N ILE A 72 15.82 2.21 3.62
CA ILE A 72 15.31 2.57 4.95
C ILE A 72 15.31 1.35 5.88
N VAL A 73 14.81 0.21 5.41
CA VAL A 73 14.78 -1.04 6.21
C VAL A 73 16.19 -1.53 6.54
N GLU A 74 17.12 -1.49 5.58
CA GLU A 74 18.47 -2.01 5.76
C GLU A 74 19.36 -1.15 6.65
N THR A 75 19.13 0.16 6.67
CA THR A 75 20.08 1.13 7.24
C THR A 75 19.51 1.95 8.38
N GLU A 76 18.19 1.91 8.59
CA GLU A 76 17.48 2.62 9.66
C GLU A 76 17.93 4.10 9.78
N PRO A 77 17.77 4.91 8.71
CA PRO A 77 18.33 6.26 8.65
C PRO A 77 17.71 7.16 9.72
N SER A 78 18.54 7.95 10.39
CA SER A 78 18.12 8.88 11.45
C SER A 78 17.45 10.16 10.94
N SER A 79 17.34 10.33 9.61
CA SER A 79 16.64 11.46 9.00
C SER A 79 16.39 11.28 7.51
N ILE A 80 15.45 12.06 6.96
CA ILE A 80 15.24 12.18 5.50
C ILE A 80 16.54 12.55 4.74
N ARG A 81 17.37 13.43 5.33
CA ARG A 81 18.66 13.82 4.70
C ARG A 81 19.66 12.68 4.68
N GLU A 82 19.61 11.80 5.67
CA GLU A 82 20.46 10.62 5.70
C GLU A 82 19.98 9.58 4.70
N ALA A 83 18.68 9.30 4.66
CA ALA A 83 18.06 8.44 3.65
C ALA A 83 18.48 8.87 2.24
N ALA A 84 18.40 10.17 1.95
CA ALA A 84 18.82 10.72 0.66
C ALA A 84 20.30 10.48 0.32
N ARG A 85 21.20 10.63 1.31
CA ARG A 85 22.63 10.34 1.12
C ARG A 85 22.90 8.85 0.87
N LEU A 86 22.16 7.97 1.54
CA LEU A 86 22.34 6.53 1.43
C LEU A 86 21.95 6.00 0.04
N VAL A 87 20.95 6.62 -0.60
CA VAL A 87 20.54 6.28 -1.96
C VAL A 87 21.20 7.16 -3.04
N ASP A 88 22.14 8.04 -2.67
CA ASP A 88 22.82 8.99 -3.56
C ASP A 88 21.84 9.84 -4.41
N ARG A 89 20.79 10.39 -3.77
CA ARG A 89 19.77 11.22 -4.42
C ARG A 89 19.59 12.57 -3.74
N ASP A 90 19.01 13.51 -4.47
CA ASP A 90 18.66 14.83 -3.95
C ASP A 90 17.61 14.75 -2.83
N VAL A 91 17.83 15.53 -1.77
CA VAL A 91 16.96 15.52 -0.57
C VAL A 91 15.52 15.92 -0.90
N SER A 92 15.32 16.86 -1.83
CA SER A 92 13.98 17.32 -2.22
C SER A 92 13.18 16.22 -2.90
N ASP A 93 13.83 15.43 -3.76
CA ASP A 93 13.17 14.33 -4.47
C ASP A 93 12.85 13.19 -3.51
N VAL A 94 13.80 12.85 -2.62
CA VAL A 94 13.60 11.82 -1.59
C VAL A 94 12.48 12.23 -0.63
N HIS A 95 12.43 13.49 -0.22
CA HIS A 95 11.35 13.99 0.63
C HIS A 95 9.98 13.88 -0.07
N ALA A 96 9.89 14.24 -1.36
CA ALA A 96 8.65 14.11 -2.12
C ALA A 96 8.24 12.63 -2.28
N ASP A 97 9.19 11.74 -2.53
CA ASP A 97 8.95 10.30 -2.57
C ASP A 97 8.47 9.77 -1.21
N LEU A 98 9.08 10.18 -0.10
CA LEU A 98 8.66 9.73 1.23
C LEU A 98 7.28 10.25 1.63
N GLN A 99 6.91 11.48 1.27
CA GLN A 99 5.55 11.96 1.49
C GLN A 99 4.52 11.14 0.71
N ARG A 100 4.84 10.78 -0.54
CA ARG A 100 3.97 9.91 -1.33
C ARG A 100 3.84 8.53 -0.69
N LEU A 101 4.94 7.95 -0.21
CA LEU A 101 4.93 6.64 0.45
C LEU A 101 4.17 6.67 1.78
N GLU A 102 4.24 7.78 2.51
CA GLU A 102 3.44 8.01 3.73
C GLU A 102 1.94 8.04 3.44
N MET A 103 1.52 8.74 2.38
CA MET A 103 0.12 8.77 1.97
C MET A 103 -0.45 7.39 1.59
N LEU A 104 0.43 6.46 1.20
CA LEU A 104 0.09 5.07 0.88
C LEU A 104 0.28 4.14 2.09
N GLU A 105 0.62 4.69 3.25
CA GLU A 105 0.95 3.97 4.49
C GLU A 105 2.12 2.97 4.37
N VAL A 106 2.90 3.06 3.29
CA VAL A 106 4.08 2.22 3.04
C VAL A 106 5.27 2.65 3.91
N VAL A 107 5.34 3.93 4.23
CA VAL A 107 6.31 4.55 5.14
C VAL A 107 5.54 5.28 6.23
N ALA A 108 6.07 5.30 7.44
CA ALA A 108 5.62 6.19 8.50
C ALA A 108 6.77 7.11 8.93
N PHE A 109 6.43 8.20 9.61
CA PHE A 109 7.42 9.11 10.18
C PHE A 109 7.38 9.07 11.70
N GLU A 110 8.54 8.91 12.30
CA GLU A 110 8.75 9.08 13.73
C GLU A 110 9.37 10.45 14.04
N ASP A 111 8.99 11.01 15.18
CA ASP A 111 9.59 12.23 15.70
C ASP A 111 10.94 11.89 16.36
N GLY A 112 12.02 12.48 15.87
CA GLY A 112 13.37 12.32 16.45
C GLY A 112 13.54 12.94 17.84
N GLY A 113 12.46 13.41 18.47
CA GLY A 113 12.43 14.03 19.78
C GLY A 113 12.58 15.55 19.73
N ARG A 114 12.82 16.20 20.87
CA ARG A 114 12.88 17.67 20.94
C ARG A 114 13.98 18.25 20.04
N GLY A 115 13.58 18.81 18.90
CA GLY A 115 14.49 19.36 17.90
C GLY A 115 15.19 18.30 17.03
N GLY A 116 14.74 17.05 17.12
CA GLY A 116 15.23 15.95 16.29
C GLY A 116 14.73 16.07 14.85
N ALA A 117 15.43 15.39 13.94
CA ALA A 117 14.97 15.28 12.56
C ALA A 117 13.82 14.27 12.46
N THR A 118 12.96 14.45 11.47
CA THR A 118 11.95 13.44 11.10
C THR A 118 12.63 12.18 10.58
N ILE A 119 12.29 11.04 11.17
CA ILE A 119 12.86 9.72 10.89
C ILE A 119 11.87 8.92 10.04
N PRO A 120 12.21 8.53 8.81
CA PRO A 120 11.36 7.64 8.03
C PRO A 120 11.53 6.19 8.51
N ILE A 121 10.42 5.48 8.70
CA ILE A 121 10.38 4.06 9.05
C ILE A 121 9.46 3.31 8.08
N VAL A 122 9.72 2.03 7.87
CA VAL A 122 8.85 1.14 7.08
C VAL A 122 8.22 0.16 8.07
N PRO A 123 6.88 0.17 8.28
CA PRO A 123 6.22 -0.66 9.29
C PRO A 123 6.02 -2.11 8.83
N TYR A 124 6.74 -2.55 7.80
CA TYR A 124 6.62 -3.85 7.14
C TYR A 124 8.00 -4.48 6.95
N GLU A 125 8.07 -5.79 7.13
CA GLU A 125 9.29 -6.55 6.84
C GLU A 125 9.35 -7.00 5.37
N ARG A 126 8.20 -7.04 4.70
CA ARG A 126 8.09 -7.58 3.33
C ARG A 126 6.92 -6.97 2.57
N ILE A 127 7.13 -6.77 1.27
CA ILE A 127 6.09 -6.45 0.30
C ILE A 127 5.87 -7.67 -0.58
N GLU A 128 4.63 -8.15 -0.69
CA GLU A 128 4.22 -9.19 -1.63
C GLU A 128 3.29 -8.58 -2.67
N MET A 129 3.60 -8.74 -3.96
CA MET A 129 2.82 -8.14 -5.05
C MET A 129 2.11 -9.23 -5.86
N HIS A 130 0.79 -9.10 -6.03
CA HIS A 130 -0.01 -9.87 -6.98
C HIS A 130 -0.44 -8.93 -8.11
N ILE A 131 0.05 -9.17 -9.32
CA ILE A 131 -0.15 -8.28 -10.46
C ILE A 131 -0.91 -9.02 -11.55
N GLU A 132 -2.15 -8.61 -11.79
CA GLU A 132 -2.90 -8.99 -12.98
C GLU A 132 -2.63 -7.95 -14.06
N TYR A 133 -1.80 -8.34 -15.02
CA TYR A 133 -1.43 -7.47 -16.14
C TYR A 133 -2.17 -7.93 -17.41
N PRO A 134 -3.18 -7.17 -17.89
CA PRO A 134 -3.88 -7.53 -19.11
C PRO A 134 -2.92 -7.45 -20.30
N LEU A 135 -2.82 -8.54 -21.06
CA LEU A 135 -2.05 -8.57 -22.32
C LEU A 135 -2.88 -8.11 -23.53
N VAL A 136 -4.19 -7.97 -23.32
CA VAL A 136 -5.15 -7.48 -24.28
C VAL A 136 -6.04 -6.47 -23.56
N ASP A 137 -6.34 -5.35 -24.23
CA ASP A 137 -7.26 -4.36 -23.71
C ASP A 137 -8.69 -4.91 -23.85
N ASP A 138 -9.23 -5.47 -22.77
CA ASP A 138 -10.66 -5.77 -22.66
C ASP A 138 -11.43 -4.48 -22.35
N ASP A 139 -11.28 -3.45 -23.20
CA ASP A 139 -12.23 -2.34 -23.29
C ASP A 139 -13.51 -2.86 -23.97
N VAL A 140 -14.20 -3.80 -23.31
CA VAL A 140 -15.59 -4.12 -23.65
C VAL A 140 -16.46 -3.21 -22.81
N ASP A 141 -16.80 -2.06 -23.40
CA ASP A 141 -17.95 -1.22 -23.06
C ASP A 141 -19.17 -2.11 -22.73
N THR A 142 -19.34 -2.46 -21.46
CA THR A 142 -20.56 -3.10 -20.94
C THR A 142 -21.52 -2.00 -20.50
N ASP A 143 -21.75 -1.02 -21.38
CA ASP A 143 -22.83 -0.03 -21.22
C ASP A 143 -23.46 0.37 -22.58
N ALA A 144 -23.55 -0.59 -23.52
CA ALA A 144 -24.23 -0.38 -24.80
C ALA A 144 -25.35 -1.39 -25.12
N ALA A 145 -25.78 -2.21 -24.16
CA ALA A 145 -26.82 -3.24 -24.40
C ALA A 145 -28.05 -3.16 -23.47
N ALA A 146 -28.25 -2.07 -22.72
CA ALA A 146 -29.48 -1.83 -21.95
C ALA A 146 -30.29 -0.65 -22.52
N SER A 147 -30.48 -0.59 -23.84
CA SER A 147 -31.50 0.26 -24.47
C SER A 147 -31.93 -0.27 -25.84
N ALA A 148 -32.52 -1.46 -25.86
CA ALA A 148 -33.40 -1.91 -26.93
C ALA A 148 -34.28 -3.08 -26.44
N ASP A 149 -35.42 -2.77 -25.82
CA ASP A 149 -36.81 -2.96 -26.32
C ASP A 149 -37.81 -2.85 -25.16
#